data_AF-A0A1C5JQC9-F1
#
_entry.id   AF-A0A1C5JQC9-F1
#
_cell.length_a   1.000
_cell.length_b   1.000
_cell.length_c   1.000
_cell.angle_alpha   90.00
_cell.angle_beta   90.00
_cell.angle_gamma   90.00
#
_symmetry.space_group_name_H-M   'P 1'
#
loop_
_entity.id
_entity.type
_entity.pdbx_description
1 polymer ?
#
loop_
_entity_poly.entity_id
_entity_poly.type
_entity_poly.pdbx_seq_one_letter_code
_entity_poly.pdbx_strand_id
1 'polypeptide(L)'
;MTKRVTVSLPDDVAAYLDGEENASAAVTDALRARMDRAAATAAMLRAVGIDVTEVGRERVRGTLPRPTAEQRAENARRRDMLRAGTWPADGSVTAA
;
A
#
# COMPACT_ATOMS: atom_id res chain seq x y z
N MET A 1 24.06 -0.35 -9.50
CA MET A 1 23.84 0.81 -10.40
C MET A 1 22.81 1.73 -9.80
N THR A 2 22.96 3.05 -9.93
CA THR A 2 22.01 4.06 -9.44
C THR A 2 21.67 5.04 -10.55
N LYS A 3 20.39 5.41 -10.67
CA LYS A 3 19.91 6.42 -11.63
C LYS A 3 19.21 7.53 -10.85
N ARG A 4 19.49 8.78 -11.19
CA ARG A 4 18.81 9.95 -10.60
C ARG A 4 17.48 10.17 -11.31
N VAL A 5 16.42 10.37 -10.53
CA VAL A 5 15.07 10.69 -11.02
C VAL A 5 14.65 11.98 -10.32
N THR A 6 14.17 12.95 -11.08
CA THR A 6 13.64 14.22 -10.56
C THR A 6 12.14 14.25 -10.77
N VAL A 7 11.38 14.65 -9.74
CA VAL A 7 9.92 14.72 -9.77
C VAL A 7 9.45 16.00 -9.09
N SER A 8 8.31 16.54 -9.53
CA SER A 8 7.59 17.58 -8.81
C SER A 8 6.65 16.96 -7.80
N LEU A 9 6.57 17.52 -6.60
CA LEU A 9 5.73 17.05 -5.50
C LEU A 9 4.72 18.13 -5.09
N PRO A 10 3.56 17.73 -4.54
CA PRO A 10 2.69 18.65 -3.82
C PRO A 10 3.41 19.31 -2.63
N ASP A 11 3.05 20.56 -2.32
CA ASP A 11 3.73 21.37 -1.31
C ASP A 11 3.74 20.71 0.08
N ASP A 12 2.65 20.06 0.46
CA ASP A 12 2.53 19.35 1.74
C ASP A 12 3.51 18.17 1.83
N VAL A 13 3.71 17.46 0.73
CA VAL A 13 4.66 16.33 0.65
C VAL A 13 6.10 16.84 0.63
N ALA A 14 6.37 17.94 -0.08
CA ALA A 14 7.69 18.58 -0.08
C ALA A 14 8.08 19.05 1.33
N ALA A 15 7.18 19.75 2.01
CA ALA A 15 7.39 20.21 3.39
C ALA A 15 7.63 19.06 4.38
N TYR A 16 6.95 17.92 4.20
CA TYR A 16 7.21 16.73 5.00
C TYR A 16 8.64 16.20 4.76
N LEU A 17 9.07 16.09 3.49
CA LEU A 17 10.40 15.58 3.15
C LEU A 17 11.54 16.52 3.54
N ASP A 18 11.30 17.83 3.58
CA ASP A 18 12.28 18.82 4.06
C ASP A 18 12.65 18.62 5.54
N GLY A 19 11.76 17.99 6.32
CA GLY A 19 12.02 17.62 7.72
C GLY A 19 12.80 16.32 7.91
N GLU A 20 12.99 15.52 6.86
CA GLU A 20 13.70 14.24 6.94
C GLU A 20 15.21 14.44 6.82
N GLU A 21 16.00 13.78 7.67
CA GLU A 21 17.47 13.82 7.61
C GLU A 21 17.99 13.37 6.23
N ASN A 22 17.29 12.43 5.59
CA ASN A 22 17.59 11.96 4.25
C ASN A 22 16.31 11.63 3.46
N ALA A 23 15.76 12.65 2.80
CA ALA A 23 14.56 12.53 1.98
C ALA A 23 14.68 11.44 0.89
N SER A 24 15.85 11.28 0.27
CA SER A 24 16.05 10.28 -0.79
C SER A 24 15.98 8.85 -0.25
N ALA A 25 16.53 8.61 0.94
CA ALA A 25 16.42 7.31 1.62
C ALA A 25 14.98 7.04 2.03
N ALA A 26 14.30 8.02 2.65
CA ALA A 26 12.90 7.90 3.07
C ALA A 26 11.98 7.53 1.89
N VAL A 27 12.13 8.23 0.75
CA VAL A 27 11.38 7.92 -0.48
C VAL A 27 11.71 6.52 -1.00
N THR A 28 13.00 6.16 -1.04
CA THR A 28 13.44 4.85 -1.55
C THR A 28 12.87 3.71 -0.71
N ASP A 29 12.90 3.82 0.61
CA ASP A 29 12.42 2.78 1.51
C ASP A 29 10.89 2.66 1.48
N ALA A 30 10.17 3.78 1.41
CA ALA A 30 8.73 3.76 1.21
C ALA A 30 8.33 3.07 -0.11
N LEU A 31 9.09 3.32 -1.18
CA LEU A 31 8.87 2.69 -2.49
C LEU A 31 9.20 1.19 -2.46
N ARG A 32 10.32 0.78 -1.85
CA ARG A 32 10.67 -0.64 -1.68
C ARG A 32 9.60 -1.38 -0.88
N ALA A 33 9.20 -0.84 0.27
CA ALA A 33 8.15 -1.45 1.08
C ALA A 33 6.83 -1.59 0.29
N ARG A 34 6.51 -0.66 -0.61
CA ARG A 34 5.36 -0.79 -1.52
C ARG A 34 5.56 -1.91 -2.55
N MET A 35 6.74 -2.02 -3.14
CA MET A 35 7.07 -3.08 -4.10
C MET A 35 7.00 -4.46 -3.44
N ASP A 36 7.57 -4.62 -2.25
CA ASP A 36 7.60 -5.88 -1.52
C ASP A 36 6.18 -6.35 -1.16
N ARG A 37 5.33 -5.43 -0.68
CA ARG A 37 3.91 -5.74 -0.43
C ARG A 37 3.20 -6.22 -1.69
N ALA A 38 3.41 -5.56 -2.83
CA ALA A 38 2.80 -5.95 -4.10
C ALA A 38 3.28 -7.34 -4.55
N ALA A 39 4.58 -7.63 -4.40
CA ALA A 39 5.16 -8.92 -4.72
C ALA A 39 4.60 -10.04 -3.82
N ALA A 40 4.49 -9.79 -2.50
CA ALA A 40 3.91 -10.74 -1.56
C ALA A 40 2.45 -11.08 -1.89
N THR A 41 1.63 -10.07 -2.21
CA THR A 41 0.24 -10.28 -2.64
C THR A 41 0.18 -11.08 -3.94
N ALA A 42 1.01 -10.75 -4.94
CA ALA A 42 1.03 -11.48 -6.20
C ALA A 42 1.45 -12.95 -6.01
N ALA A 43 2.42 -13.23 -5.12
CA ALA A 43 2.84 -14.59 -4.79
C ALA A 43 1.71 -15.39 -4.10
N MET A 44 1.01 -14.78 -3.14
CA MET A 44 -0.13 -15.39 -2.47
C MET A 44 -1.25 -15.75 -3.44
N LEU A 45 -1.59 -14.84 -4.36
CA LEU A 45 -2.60 -15.09 -5.39
C LEU A 45 -2.17 -16.20 -6.36
N ARG A 46 -0.90 -16.22 -6.76
CA ARG A 46 -0.36 -17.26 -7.64
C ARG A 46 -0.44 -18.64 -6.98
N ALA A 47 -0.21 -18.72 -5.67
CA ALA A 47 -0.31 -19.97 -4.91
C ALA A 47 -1.73 -20.59 -4.95
N VAL A 48 -2.78 -19.78 -5.17
CA VAL A 48 -4.16 -20.24 -5.34
C VAL A 48 -4.61 -20.27 -6.80
N GLY A 49 -3.67 -20.22 -7.75
CA GLY A 49 -3.94 -20.31 -9.19
C GLY A 49 -4.38 -19.00 -9.86
N ILE A 50 -4.28 -17.86 -9.18
CA ILE A 50 -4.63 -16.54 -9.72
C ILE A 50 -3.35 -15.81 -10.14
N ASP A 51 -3.18 -15.57 -11.44
CA ASP A 51 -2.05 -14.79 -11.96
C ASP A 51 -2.41 -13.31 -12.15
N VAL A 52 -1.59 -12.42 -11.60
CA VAL A 52 -1.74 -10.96 -11.74
C VAL A 52 -0.92 -10.50 -12.93
N THR A 53 -1.58 -10.37 -14.09
CA THR A 53 -0.93 -9.95 -15.34
C THR A 53 -0.85 -8.42 -15.46
N GLU A 54 0.12 -7.91 -16.21
CA GLU A 54 0.25 -6.46 -16.44
C GLU A 54 -0.97 -5.89 -17.18
N VAL A 55 -1.46 -6.59 -18.21
CA VAL A 55 -2.70 -6.23 -18.93
C VAL A 55 -3.90 -6.18 -17.99
N GLY A 56 -4.01 -7.14 -17.06
CA GLY A 56 -5.05 -7.14 -16.04
C GLY A 56 -4.94 -5.94 -15.10
N ARG A 57 -3.72 -5.60 -14.65
CA ARG A 57 -3.46 -4.44 -13.79
C ARG A 57 -3.81 -3.14 -14.48
N GLU A 58 -3.44 -2.96 -15.74
CA GLU A 58 -3.77 -1.77 -16.51
C GLU A 58 -5.28 -1.60 -16.68
N ARG A 59 -5.99 -2.68 -17.00
CA ARG A 59 -7.46 -2.67 -17.16
C ARG A 59 -8.19 -2.16 -15.91
N VAL A 60 -7.71 -2.52 -14.72
CA VAL A 60 -8.35 -2.16 -13.44
C VAL A 60 -7.70 -0.96 -12.75
N ARG A 61 -6.63 -0.39 -13.33
CA ARG A 61 -5.93 0.73 -12.71
C ARG A 61 -6.84 1.96 -12.66
N GLY A 62 -7.15 2.41 -11.45
CA GLY A 62 -7.98 3.59 -11.24
C GLY A 62 -9.49 3.35 -11.39
N THR A 63 -9.93 2.10 -11.58
CA THR A 63 -11.38 1.78 -11.60
C THR A 63 -11.99 1.77 -10.20
N LEU A 64 -11.18 1.44 -9.19
CA LEU A 64 -11.60 1.48 -7.80
C LEU A 64 -11.38 2.88 -7.21
N PRO A 65 -12.37 3.45 -6.50
CA PRO A 65 -12.19 4.72 -5.80
C PRO A 65 -11.11 4.57 -4.73
N ARG A 66 -10.40 5.67 -4.47
CA ARG A 66 -9.50 5.71 -3.31
C ARG A 66 -10.33 5.58 -2.04
N PRO A 67 -9.93 4.73 -1.08
CA PRO A 67 -10.64 4.64 0.19
C PRO A 67 -10.66 5.99 0.89
N THR A 68 -11.80 6.34 1.51
CA THR A 68 -11.93 7.56 2.31
C THR A 68 -10.97 7.52 3.51
N ALA A 69 -10.75 8.67 4.17
CA ALA A 69 -9.93 8.70 5.38
C ALA A 69 -10.47 7.75 6.47
N GLU A 70 -11.79 7.69 6.62
CA GLU A 70 -12.48 6.79 7.54
C GLU A 70 -12.28 5.32 7.17
N GLN A 71 -12.46 4.96 5.89
CA GLN A 71 -12.21 3.60 5.40
C GLN A 71 -10.75 3.18 5.58
N ARG A 72 -9.79 4.11 5.40
CA ARG A 72 -8.37 3.83 5.66
C ARG A 72 -8.10 3.59 7.15
N ALA A 73 -8.70 4.39 8.02
CA ALA A 73 -8.58 4.22 9.46
C ALA A 73 -9.18 2.88 9.92
N GLU A 74 -10.34 2.51 9.39
CA GLU A 74 -10.99 1.23 9.68
C GLU A 74 -10.16 0.04 9.18
N ASN A 75 -9.62 0.12 7.95
CA ASN A 75 -8.70 -0.90 7.43
C ASN A 75 -7.44 -1.04 8.29
N ALA A 76 -6.92 0.06 8.85
CA ALA A 76 -5.79 0.02 9.77
C ALA A 76 -6.15 -0.71 11.07
N ARG A 77 -7.30 -0.39 11.68
CA ARG A 77 -7.78 -1.10 12.88
C ARG A 77 -7.93 -2.60 12.63
N ARG A 78 -8.58 -2.98 11.54
CA ARG A 78 -8.78 -4.38 11.14
C ARG A 78 -7.47 -5.13 10.95
N ARG A 79 -6.50 -4.51 10.29
CA ARG A 79 -5.15 -5.06 10.13
C ARG A 79 -4.47 -5.27 11.48
N ASP A 80 -4.61 -4.32 12.39
CA ASP A 80 -3.99 -4.39 13.71
C ASP A 80 -4.65 -5.47 14.59
N MET A 81 -5.98 -5.67 14.47
CA MET A 81 -6.68 -6.81 15.07
C MET A 81 -6.18 -8.16 14.52
N LEU A 82 -6.02 -8.29 13.20
CA LEU A 82 -5.45 -9.50 12.59
C LEU A 82 -4.05 -9.79 13.13
N ARG A 83 -3.21 -8.76 13.28
CA ARG A 83 -1.86 -8.90 13.85
C ARG A 83 -1.89 -9.28 15.33
N ALA A 84 -2.85 -8.75 16.09
CA ALA A 84 -3.02 -9.06 17.50
C ALA A 84 -3.70 -10.42 17.75
N GLY A 85 -4.19 -11.10 16.71
CA GLY A 85 -4.94 -12.35 16.84
C GLY A 85 -6.33 -12.15 17.45
N THR A 86 -6.85 -10.93 17.49
CA THR A 86 -8.16 -10.58 18.07
C THR A 86 -9.28 -10.53 17.02
N TRP A 87 -9.04 -11.10 15.84
CA TRP A 87 -10.04 -11.16 14.79
C TRP A 87 -11.22 -12.05 15.20
N PRO A 88 -12.49 -11.60 15.04
CA PRO A 88 -13.65 -12.40 15.40
C PRO A 88 -13.70 -13.71 14.63
N ALA A 89 -13.85 -14.83 15.34
CA ALA A 89 -13.87 -16.18 14.75
C ALA A 89 -15.10 -16.44 13.87
N ASP A 90 -16.20 -15.71 14.10
CA ASP A 90 -17.44 -15.77 13.35
C ASP A 90 -17.45 -14.85 12.10
N GLY A 91 -16.37 -14.08 11.89
CA GLY A 91 -16.26 -13.15 10.79
C GLY A 91 -17.19 -11.93 10.91
N SER A 92 -17.77 -11.67 12.10
CA SER A 92 -18.64 -10.50 12.32
C SER A 92 -17.81 -9.21 12.46
N VAL A 93 -17.14 -8.81 11.38
CA VAL A 93 -16.54 -7.48 11.29
C VAL A 93 -17.48 -6.65 10.43
N THR A 94 -18.47 -6.04 11.10
CA THR A 94 -19.43 -5.17 10.43
C THR A 94 -18.71 -4.01 9.74
N ALA A 95 -19.07 -3.75 8.48
CA ALA A 95 -18.75 -2.50 7.82
C ALA A 95 -19.51 -1.38 8.54
N ALA A 96 -18.79 -0.42 9.10
CA ALA A 96 -19.36 0.87 9.48
C ALA A 96 -19.65 1.68 8.21
#